data_AF-A0A444JFK9-F1
#
_entry.id   AF-A0A444JFK9-F1
#
_cell.length_a   1.000
_cell.length_b   1.000
_cell.length_c   1.000
_cell.angle_alpha   90.00
_cell.angle_beta   90.00
_cell.angle_gamma   90.00
#
_symmetry.space_group_name_H-M   'P 1'
#
loop_
_entity.id
_entity.type
_entity.pdbx_description
1 polymer ?
#
loop_
_entity_poly.entity_id
_entity_poly.type
_entity_poly.pdbx_seq_one_letter_code
_entity_poly.pdbx_strand_id
1 'polypeptide(L)'
;MSTNQYTEPVSSLLTYGSARNIKDWSVYLELGLNEEHIPELIKMVGDEQLNQADGENSEAWAAPIHAWRTLGVLRAAEAVPTMIDQLYQVDEYHNDWISEDMPKAFAMIGEPAIQALTQYAGDTSRTLYARAAAASSLSHIGKEHPETREACIAGIEKALAGYRQNDF
;
A
#
# COMPACT_ATOMS: atom_id res chain seq x y z
N MET A 1 8.10 15.16 20.12
CA MET A 1 7.55 14.71 18.82
C MET A 1 8.41 15.32 17.74
N SER A 2 9.13 14.48 16.99
CA SER A 2 10.12 14.94 16.01
C SER A 2 9.44 15.39 14.72
N THR A 3 8.94 16.62 14.68
CA THR A 3 8.44 17.28 13.48
C THR A 3 9.54 17.60 12.44
N ASN A 4 10.69 16.94 12.51
CA ASN A 4 11.91 17.28 11.76
C ASN A 4 12.42 16.12 10.89
N GLN A 5 11.56 15.13 10.62
CA GLN A 5 11.93 13.88 9.91
C GLN A 5 11.56 13.88 8.42
N TYR A 6 10.67 14.80 8.00
CA TYR A 6 10.17 14.94 6.64
C TYR A 6 10.30 16.39 6.19
N THR A 7 10.51 16.62 4.90
CA THR A 7 10.62 17.96 4.29
C THR A 7 9.37 18.32 3.51
N GLU A 8 9.11 19.61 3.30
CA GLU A 8 8.00 20.06 2.45
C GLU A 8 8.25 19.62 0.99
N PRO A 9 7.21 19.15 0.27
CA PRO A 9 5.80 19.09 0.65
C PRO A 9 5.38 17.81 1.40
N VAL A 10 6.28 16.85 1.62
CA VAL A 10 5.96 15.56 2.29
C VAL A 10 5.51 15.78 3.74
N SER A 11 6.13 16.70 4.48
CA SER A 11 5.74 17.01 5.86
C SER A 11 4.30 17.51 5.98
N SER A 12 3.72 18.11 4.93
CA SER A 12 2.32 18.56 4.94
C SER A 12 1.33 17.40 5.13
N LEU A 13 1.70 16.18 4.73
CA LEU A 13 0.87 14.98 4.88
C LEU A 13 0.61 14.60 6.35
N LEU A 14 1.47 15.03 7.28
CA LEU A 14 1.32 14.80 8.72
C LEU A 14 0.11 15.52 9.33
N THR A 15 -0.35 16.57 8.67
CA THR A 15 -1.45 17.45 9.11
C THR A 15 -2.49 17.65 8.01
N TYR A 16 -2.51 16.77 7.00
CA TYR A 16 -3.45 16.89 5.87
C TYR A 16 -4.86 16.42 6.23
N GLY A 17 -5.02 15.78 7.39
CA GLY A 17 -6.28 15.26 7.90
C GLY A 17 -6.61 13.87 7.37
N SER A 18 -7.88 13.47 7.46
CA SER A 18 -8.29 12.10 7.11
C SER A 18 -8.32 11.85 5.60
N ALA A 19 -7.79 10.68 5.18
CA ALA A 19 -7.85 10.19 3.80
C ALA A 19 -9.25 9.76 3.31
N ARG A 20 -10.25 9.68 4.22
CA ARG A 20 -11.56 9.04 3.96
C ARG A 20 -12.42 9.72 2.91
N ASN A 21 -12.33 11.03 2.79
CA ASN A 21 -13.16 11.79 1.86
C ASN A 21 -12.45 12.12 0.54
N ILE A 22 -11.18 11.72 0.39
CA ILE A 22 -10.39 11.95 -0.82
C ILE A 22 -10.66 10.81 -1.80
N LYS A 23 -11.41 11.12 -2.86
CA LYS A 23 -11.76 10.16 -3.92
C LYS A 23 -10.80 10.22 -5.10
N ASP A 24 -10.38 11.43 -5.47
CA ASP A 24 -9.40 11.65 -6.52
C ASP A 24 -8.02 11.83 -5.88
N TRP A 25 -7.11 10.91 -6.21
CA TRP A 25 -5.75 10.94 -5.67
C TRP A 25 -4.83 11.88 -6.45
N SER A 26 -5.27 12.45 -7.58
CA SER A 26 -4.49 13.49 -8.28
C SER A 26 -4.24 14.72 -7.42
N VAL A 27 -5.06 14.94 -6.37
CA VAL A 27 -4.88 16.03 -5.41
C VAL A 27 -3.49 16.05 -4.79
N TYR A 28 -2.83 14.89 -4.62
CA TYR A 28 -1.48 14.85 -4.08
C TYR A 28 -0.46 15.53 -5.00
N LEU A 29 -0.67 15.47 -6.32
CA LEU A 29 0.15 16.21 -7.28
C LEU A 29 -0.08 17.72 -7.20
N GLU A 30 -1.32 18.14 -6.91
CA GLU A 30 -1.69 19.55 -6.70
C GLU A 30 -1.05 20.13 -5.43
N LEU A 31 -0.71 19.30 -4.44
CA LEU A 31 0.08 19.68 -3.26
C LEU A 31 1.58 19.84 -3.57
N GLY A 32 2.00 19.59 -4.81
CA GLY A 32 3.40 19.67 -5.23
C GLY A 32 4.21 18.40 -5.02
N LEU A 33 3.58 17.30 -4.58
CA LEU A 33 4.24 15.99 -4.49
C LEU A 33 4.51 15.45 -5.90
N ASN A 34 5.71 14.94 -6.10
CA ASN A 34 6.23 14.49 -7.39
C ASN A 34 7.34 13.44 -7.19
N GLU A 35 7.96 12.99 -8.27
CA GLU A 35 8.99 11.93 -8.27
C GLU A 35 10.19 12.21 -7.35
N GLU A 36 10.59 13.48 -7.16
CA GLU A 36 11.71 13.85 -6.27
C GLU A 36 11.44 13.48 -4.81
N HIS A 37 10.17 13.33 -4.44
CA HIS A 37 9.72 13.05 -3.08
C HIS A 37 9.52 11.55 -2.80
N ILE A 38 9.66 10.68 -3.82
CA ILE A 38 9.48 9.23 -3.67
C ILE A 38 10.28 8.65 -2.48
N PRO A 39 11.57 9.00 -2.26
CA PRO A 39 12.33 8.44 -1.14
C PRO A 39 11.74 8.78 0.23
N GLU A 40 11.25 10.00 0.43
CA GLU A 40 10.62 10.42 1.69
C GLU A 40 9.21 9.84 1.86
N LEU A 41 8.46 9.69 0.76
CA LEU A 41 7.16 9.02 0.77
C LEU A 41 7.29 7.54 1.13
N ILE A 42 8.29 6.84 0.58
CA ILE A 42 8.61 5.45 0.95
C ILE A 42 8.94 5.36 2.44
N LYS A 43 9.77 6.28 2.94
CA LYS A 43 10.11 6.36 4.37
C LYS A 43 8.85 6.55 5.23
N MET A 44 7.91 7.39 4.80
CA MET A 44 6.65 7.64 5.52
C MET A 44 5.74 6.42 5.56
N VAL A 45 5.65 5.63 4.48
CA VAL A 45 4.90 4.36 4.46
C VAL A 45 5.45 3.36 5.47
N GLY A 46 6.78 3.31 5.62
CA GLY A 46 7.46 2.40 6.56
C GLY A 46 7.67 2.96 7.97
N ASP A 47 7.12 4.13 8.30
CA ASP A 47 7.33 4.76 9.60
C ASP A 47 6.42 4.14 10.66
N GLU A 48 6.99 3.27 11.48
CA GLU A 48 6.26 2.55 12.54
C GLU A 48 5.56 3.49 13.54
N GLN A 49 6.14 4.66 13.83
CA GLN A 49 5.50 5.62 14.75
C GLN A 49 4.23 6.21 14.14
N LEU A 50 4.20 6.38 12.82
CA LEU A 50 3.01 6.85 12.11
C LEU A 50 1.98 5.73 11.93
N ASN A 51 2.44 4.51 11.58
CA ASN A 51 1.57 3.35 11.43
C ASN A 51 0.87 2.94 12.73
N GLN A 52 1.49 3.19 13.89
CA GLN A 52 0.91 2.94 15.22
C GLN A 52 0.30 4.19 15.87
N ALA A 53 0.23 5.32 15.17
CA ALA A 53 -0.30 6.55 15.74
C ALA A 53 -1.79 6.43 16.04
N ASP A 54 -2.19 6.90 17.22
CA ASP A 54 -3.60 6.91 17.65
C ASP A 54 -4.42 7.90 16.81
N GLY A 55 -5.40 7.35 16.09
CA GLY A 55 -6.26 8.09 15.18
C GLY A 55 -7.19 9.10 15.85
N GLU A 56 -7.48 8.94 17.14
CA GLU A 56 -8.30 9.89 17.90
C GLU A 56 -7.53 11.15 18.30
N ASN A 57 -6.21 11.04 18.42
CA ASN A 57 -5.38 12.06 19.07
C ASN A 57 -4.34 12.72 18.14
N SER A 58 -4.14 12.22 16.92
CA SER A 58 -3.11 12.74 16.02
C SER A 58 -3.43 12.53 14.55
N GLU A 59 -3.65 13.59 13.78
CA GLU A 59 -3.87 13.52 12.32
C GLU A 59 -2.75 12.79 11.55
N ALA A 60 -1.55 12.68 12.14
CA ALA A 60 -0.43 11.97 11.56
C ALA A 60 -0.69 10.47 11.32
N TRP A 61 -1.73 9.88 11.93
CA TRP A 61 -2.17 8.52 11.65
C TRP A 61 -2.48 8.28 10.16
N ALA A 62 -2.94 9.32 9.46
CA ALA A 62 -3.33 9.22 8.05
C ALA A 62 -2.15 9.44 7.09
N ALA A 63 -1.00 9.87 7.60
CA ALA A 63 0.15 10.24 6.76
C ALA A 63 0.69 9.06 5.92
N PRO A 64 0.84 7.82 6.44
CA PRO A 64 1.23 6.67 5.63
C PRO A 64 0.22 6.39 4.51
N ILE A 65 -1.07 6.59 4.78
CA ILE A 65 -2.15 6.41 3.79
C ILE A 65 -1.99 7.39 2.64
N HIS A 66 -1.76 8.67 2.94
CA HIS A 66 -1.48 9.67 1.92
C HIS A 66 -0.21 9.34 1.13
N ALA A 67 0.82 8.84 1.81
CA ALA A 67 2.09 8.52 1.18
C ALA A 67 1.94 7.38 0.15
N TRP A 68 1.34 6.24 0.49
CA TRP A 68 1.18 5.16 -0.49
C TRP A 68 0.23 5.53 -1.64
N ARG A 69 -0.78 6.36 -1.39
CA ARG A 69 -1.66 6.87 -2.45
C ARG A 69 -0.88 7.72 -3.44
N THR A 70 -0.03 8.62 -2.91
CA THR A 70 0.86 9.45 -3.72
C THR A 70 1.82 8.58 -4.53
N LEU A 71 2.45 7.56 -3.91
CA LEU A 71 3.33 6.62 -4.59
C LEU A 71 2.61 5.83 -5.69
N GLY A 72 1.34 5.47 -5.47
CA GLY A 72 0.47 4.88 -6.49
C GLY A 72 0.29 5.81 -7.68
N VAL A 73 -0.13 7.06 -7.44
CA VAL A 73 -0.33 8.06 -8.51
C VAL A 73 0.95 8.33 -9.29
N LEU A 74 2.10 8.37 -8.61
CA LEU A 74 3.43 8.54 -9.22
C LEU A 74 3.95 7.26 -9.89
N ARG A 75 3.25 6.12 -9.74
CA ARG A 75 3.65 4.80 -10.26
C ARG A 75 5.06 4.38 -9.80
N ALA A 76 5.40 4.70 -8.55
CA ALA A 76 6.73 4.49 -7.99
C ALA A 76 7.02 3.00 -7.73
N ALA A 77 7.65 2.32 -8.68
CA ALA A 77 7.99 0.90 -8.58
C ALA A 77 8.95 0.61 -7.41
N GLU A 78 9.81 1.56 -7.05
CA GLU A 78 10.77 1.46 -5.95
C GLU A 78 10.09 1.34 -4.58
N ALA A 79 8.82 1.74 -4.47
CA ALA A 79 8.05 1.64 -3.23
C ALA A 79 7.50 0.25 -2.94
N VAL A 80 7.44 -0.62 -3.97
CA VAL A 80 6.82 -1.95 -3.85
C VAL A 80 7.34 -2.75 -2.65
N PRO A 81 8.67 -2.86 -2.39
CA PRO A 81 9.16 -3.62 -1.23
C PRO A 81 8.61 -3.10 0.09
N THR A 82 8.65 -1.79 0.32
CA THR A 82 8.17 -1.17 1.57
C THR A 82 6.66 -1.30 1.71
N MET A 83 5.89 -1.16 0.64
CA MET A 83 4.44 -1.36 0.66
C MET A 83 4.07 -2.82 0.95
N ILE A 84 4.81 -3.79 0.38
CA ILE A 84 4.63 -5.22 0.69
C ILE A 84 4.88 -5.49 2.18
N ASP A 85 5.92 -4.87 2.74
CA ASP A 85 6.23 -4.99 4.16
C ASP A 85 5.14 -4.43 5.08
N GLN A 86 4.18 -3.64 4.59
CA GLN A 86 3.05 -3.14 5.40
C GLN A 86 1.82 -4.06 5.37
N LEU A 87 1.79 -5.09 4.52
CA LEU A 87 0.58 -5.92 4.36
C LEU A 87 0.18 -6.66 5.64
N TYR A 88 1.11 -6.91 6.57
CA TYR A 88 0.81 -7.58 7.85
C TYR A 88 -0.16 -6.80 8.73
N GLN A 89 -0.22 -5.47 8.57
CA GLN A 89 -1.02 -4.60 9.43
C GLN A 89 -2.53 -4.87 9.33
N VAL A 90 -3.00 -5.50 8.25
CA VAL A 90 -4.42 -5.90 8.13
C VAL A 90 -4.82 -6.90 9.22
N ASP A 91 -3.91 -7.80 9.60
CA ASP A 91 -4.14 -8.78 10.66
C ASP A 91 -3.73 -8.22 12.03
N GLU A 92 -2.56 -7.60 12.12
CA GLU A 92 -1.98 -7.19 13.40
C GLU A 92 -2.68 -5.98 14.02
N TYR A 93 -3.08 -5.01 13.19
CA TYR A 93 -3.69 -3.76 13.64
C TYR A 93 -5.11 -3.56 13.12
N HIS A 94 -5.71 -4.58 12.48
CA HIS A 94 -7.02 -4.49 11.85
C HIS A 94 -7.13 -3.28 10.91
N ASN A 95 -6.05 -2.99 10.19
CA ASN A 95 -5.96 -1.83 9.33
C ASN A 95 -6.65 -2.12 7.98
N ASP A 96 -7.96 -1.88 7.91
CA ASP A 96 -8.76 -2.11 6.69
C ASP A 96 -8.29 -1.28 5.48
N TRP A 97 -7.52 -0.21 5.68
CA TRP A 97 -6.93 0.53 4.57
C TRP A 97 -5.93 -0.31 3.76
N ILE A 98 -5.28 -1.27 4.40
CA ILE A 98 -4.35 -2.20 3.75
C ILE A 98 -5.11 -3.16 2.82
N SER A 99 -6.33 -3.56 3.15
CA SER A 99 -7.12 -4.49 2.35
C SER A 99 -8.00 -3.80 1.30
N GLU A 100 -8.38 -2.53 1.51
CA GLU A 100 -9.31 -1.79 0.64
C GLU A 100 -8.68 -0.67 -0.20
N ASP A 101 -7.59 -0.07 0.28
CA ASP A 101 -6.97 1.13 -0.31
C ASP A 101 -5.64 0.81 -1.00
N MET A 102 -4.73 0.15 -0.27
CA MET A 102 -3.41 -0.21 -0.78
C MET A 102 -3.43 -1.05 -2.08
N PRO A 103 -4.41 -1.96 -2.32
CA PRO A 103 -4.53 -2.67 -3.59
C PRO A 103 -4.72 -1.76 -4.80
N LYS A 104 -5.38 -0.61 -4.63
CA LYS A 104 -5.53 0.39 -5.71
C LYS A 104 -4.22 1.10 -5.99
N ALA A 105 -3.42 1.39 -4.96
CA ALA A 105 -2.08 1.96 -5.15
C ALA A 105 -1.15 1.00 -5.90
N PHE A 106 -1.17 -0.29 -5.55
CA PHE A 106 -0.47 -1.32 -6.33
C PHE A 106 -0.97 -1.41 -7.78
N ALA A 107 -2.28 -1.26 -8.00
CA ALA A 107 -2.86 -1.22 -9.35
C ALA A 107 -2.30 -0.07 -10.18
N MET A 108 -2.19 1.13 -9.61
CA MET A 108 -1.60 2.28 -10.30
C MET A 108 -0.12 2.06 -10.63
N ILE A 109 0.64 1.38 -9.76
CA ILE A 109 2.05 0.98 -10.03
C ILE A 109 2.12 -0.06 -11.16
N GLY A 110 1.22 -1.05 -11.18
CA GLY A 110 1.08 -2.02 -12.26
C GLY A 110 2.07 -3.18 -12.23
N GLU A 111 2.58 -3.57 -13.41
CA GLU A 111 3.42 -4.75 -13.63
C GLU A 111 4.57 -4.96 -12.61
N PRO A 112 5.32 -3.92 -12.19
CA PRO A 112 6.44 -4.08 -11.26
C PRO A 112 6.07 -4.72 -9.91
N ALA A 113 4.81 -4.61 -9.49
CA ALA A 113 4.34 -5.16 -8.21
C ALA A 113 4.01 -6.67 -8.26
N ILE A 114 3.76 -7.22 -9.46
CA ILE A 114 3.17 -8.56 -9.62
C ILE A 114 4.03 -9.66 -9.00
N GLN A 115 5.34 -9.62 -9.22
CA GLN A 115 6.23 -10.66 -8.72
C GLN A 115 6.24 -10.70 -7.18
N ALA A 116 6.38 -9.55 -6.53
CA ALA A 116 6.42 -9.44 -5.08
C ALA A 116 5.08 -9.83 -4.44
N LEU A 117 3.96 -9.36 -5.01
CA LEU A 117 2.62 -9.74 -4.57
C LEU A 117 2.34 -11.24 -4.71
N THR A 118 2.78 -11.84 -5.81
CA THR A 118 2.65 -13.29 -6.03
C THR A 118 3.44 -14.10 -4.99
N GLN A 119 4.65 -13.65 -4.66
CA GLN A 119 5.46 -14.30 -3.62
C GLN A 119 4.78 -14.17 -2.26
N TYR A 120 4.33 -12.97 -1.90
CA TYR A 120 3.68 -12.72 -0.61
C TYR A 120 2.36 -13.51 -0.46
N ALA A 121 1.51 -13.52 -1.49
CA ALA A 121 0.24 -14.27 -1.46
C ALA A 121 0.45 -15.79 -1.29
N GLY A 122 1.55 -16.32 -1.83
CA GLY A 122 1.92 -17.73 -1.72
C GLY A 122 2.70 -18.11 -0.46
N ASP A 123 3.12 -17.14 0.36
CA ASP A 123 3.92 -17.38 1.55
C ASP A 123 3.04 -17.78 2.74
N THR A 124 2.98 -19.08 3.04
CA THR A 124 2.15 -19.62 4.14
C THR A 124 2.67 -19.27 5.53
N SER A 125 3.84 -18.61 5.65
CA SER A 125 4.27 -18.03 6.93
C SER A 125 3.56 -16.71 7.25
N ARG A 126 2.88 -16.11 6.25
CA ARG A 126 2.07 -14.90 6.41
C ARG A 126 0.65 -15.24 6.77
N THR A 127 0.02 -14.31 7.47
CA THR A 127 -1.37 -14.41 7.92
C THR A 127 -2.36 -14.38 6.75
N LEU A 128 -3.56 -14.93 6.98
CA LEU A 128 -4.54 -15.15 5.93
C LEU A 128 -4.98 -13.83 5.27
N TYR A 129 -5.29 -12.79 6.04
CA TYR A 129 -5.79 -11.54 5.47
C TYR A 129 -4.69 -10.75 4.76
N ALA A 130 -3.44 -10.78 5.24
CA ALA A 130 -2.30 -10.19 4.55
C ALA A 130 -2.05 -10.85 3.18
N ARG A 131 -2.13 -12.19 3.12
CA ARG A 131 -2.05 -12.93 1.85
C ARG A 131 -3.23 -12.62 0.93
N ALA A 132 -4.43 -12.49 1.49
CA ALA A 132 -5.63 -12.10 0.74
C ALA A 132 -5.52 -10.66 0.18
N ALA A 133 -4.95 -9.72 0.94
CA ALA A 133 -4.67 -8.36 0.47
C ALA A 133 -3.70 -8.39 -0.71
N ALA A 134 -2.62 -9.19 -0.65
CA ALA A 134 -1.70 -9.37 -1.77
C ALA A 134 -2.40 -9.93 -3.02
N ALA A 135 -3.27 -10.94 -2.85
CA ALA A 135 -4.06 -11.51 -3.95
C ALA A 135 -5.09 -10.50 -4.51
N SER A 136 -5.67 -9.66 -3.65
CA SER A 136 -6.57 -8.57 -4.05
C SER A 136 -5.84 -7.57 -4.94
N SER A 137 -4.64 -7.15 -4.57
CA SER A 137 -3.78 -6.28 -5.38
C SER A 137 -3.49 -6.87 -6.76
N LEU A 138 -3.19 -8.17 -6.86
CA LEU A 138 -3.05 -8.84 -8.17
C LEU A 138 -4.32 -8.75 -9.02
N SER A 139 -5.49 -8.95 -8.40
CA SER A 139 -6.79 -8.82 -9.08
C SER A 139 -7.04 -7.39 -9.55
N HIS A 140 -6.66 -6.38 -8.77
CA HIS A 140 -6.76 -4.98 -9.17
C HIS A 140 -5.83 -4.65 -10.35
N ILE A 141 -4.55 -5.05 -10.27
CA ILE A 141 -3.58 -4.86 -11.36
C ILE A 141 -4.11 -5.48 -12.67
N GLY A 142 -4.53 -6.75 -12.66
CA GLY A 142 -5.02 -7.42 -13.88
C GLY A 142 -6.34 -6.89 -14.45
N LYS A 143 -7.09 -6.08 -13.69
CA LYS A 143 -8.28 -5.35 -14.18
C LYS A 143 -7.91 -4.02 -14.83
N GLU A 144 -6.93 -3.31 -14.27
CA GLU A 144 -6.48 -2.00 -14.76
C GLU A 144 -5.49 -2.12 -15.93
N HIS A 145 -4.70 -3.20 -15.96
CA HIS A 145 -3.67 -3.49 -16.97
C HIS A 145 -3.98 -4.84 -17.65
N PRO A 146 -4.82 -4.87 -18.70
CA PRO A 146 -5.26 -6.12 -19.33
C PRO A 146 -4.12 -7.01 -19.84
N GLU A 147 -2.98 -6.42 -20.21
CA GLU A 147 -1.76 -7.10 -20.65
C GLU A 147 -1.13 -7.96 -19.54
N THR A 148 -1.34 -7.61 -18.26
CA THR A 148 -0.80 -8.36 -17.13
C THR A 148 -1.77 -9.42 -16.60
N ARG A 149 -2.97 -9.52 -17.17
CA ARG A 149 -4.07 -10.36 -16.66
C ARG A 149 -3.66 -11.81 -16.45
N GLU A 150 -2.94 -12.41 -17.40
CA GLU A 150 -2.50 -13.80 -17.30
C GLU A 150 -1.51 -14.00 -16.15
N ALA A 151 -0.56 -13.08 -15.98
CA ALA A 151 0.40 -13.13 -14.88
C ALA A 151 -0.29 -12.98 -13.51
N CYS A 152 -1.26 -12.07 -13.40
CA CYS A 152 -2.04 -11.88 -12.18
C CYS A 152 -2.87 -13.13 -11.83
N ILE A 153 -3.54 -13.76 -12.82
CA ILE A 153 -4.30 -15.00 -12.61
C ILE A 153 -3.38 -16.11 -12.13
N ALA A 154 -2.24 -16.32 -12.80
CA ALA A 154 -1.28 -17.35 -12.40
C ALA A 154 -0.76 -17.14 -10.97
N GLY A 155 -0.53 -15.89 -10.56
CA GLY A 155 -0.14 -15.55 -9.19
C GLY A 155 -1.22 -15.90 -8.15
N ILE A 156 -2.48 -15.59 -8.45
CA ILE A 156 -3.62 -15.91 -7.59
C ILE A 156 -3.85 -17.43 -7.52
N GLU A 157 -3.81 -18.12 -8.66
CA GLU A 157 -3.94 -19.59 -8.73
C GLU A 157 -2.87 -20.28 -7.89
N LYS A 158 -1.63 -19.81 -7.95
CA LYS A 158 -0.53 -20.33 -7.14
C LYS A 158 -0.79 -20.14 -5.64
N ALA A 159 -1.30 -18.99 -5.23
CA ALA A 159 -1.67 -18.73 -3.83
C ALA A 159 -2.82 -19.63 -3.35
N LEU A 160 -3.77 -19.94 -4.25
CA LEU A 160 -4.92 -20.81 -3.97
C LEU A 160 -4.62 -22.30 -4.08
N ALA A 161 -3.53 -22.73 -4.74
CA ALA A 161 -3.19 -24.14 -4.88
C ALA A 161 -3.05 -24.87 -3.52
N GLY A 162 -2.73 -24.12 -2.45
CA GLY A 162 -2.68 -24.58 -1.06
C GLY A 162 -3.96 -24.39 -0.25
N TYR A 163 -5.13 -24.09 -0.86
CA TYR A 163 -6.34 -23.65 -0.14
C TYR A 163 -6.76 -24.55 1.04
N ARG A 164 -6.51 -25.86 0.95
CA ARG A 164 -6.82 -26.82 2.03
C ARG A 164 -5.99 -26.61 3.30
N GLN A 165 -4.94 -25.79 3.24
CA GLN A 165 -4.09 -25.44 4.38
C GLN A 165 -4.44 -24.07 4.96
N ASN A 166 -5.44 -23.37 4.42
CA ASN A 166 -5.81 -22.02 4.85
C ASN A 166 -6.93 -21.99 5.92
N ASP A 167 -7.50 -23.14 6.29
CA ASP A 167 -8.66 -23.27 7.21
C ASP A 167 -8.28 -23.57 8.69
N PHE A 168 -7.09 -23.17 9.15
CA PHE A 168 -6.59 -23.51 10.50
C PHE A 168 -6.64 -22.34 11.48
#